data_AF-A0A2N3V766-F1
#
_entry.id   AF-A0A2N3V766-F1
#
_cell.length_a   1.000
_cell.length_b   1.000
_cell.length_c   1.000
_cell.angle_alpha   90.00
_cell.angle_beta   90.00
_cell.angle_gamma   90.00
#
_symmetry.space_group_name_H-M   'P 1'
#
loop_
_entity.id
_entity.type
_entity.pdbx_description
1 polymer ?
#
loop_
_entity_poly.entity_id
_entity_poly.type
_entity_poly.pdbx_seq_one_letter_code
_entity_poly.pdbx_strand_id
1 'polypeptide(L)' 'MSVLVTVPTIDTVTRHKYERLQYTGSAGVVASLEDARLVDRWRADYPGWDGEHWAFDAGTDSPGRLRPINVAVRNNN' A
#
# COMPACT_ATOMS: atom_id res chain seq x y z
N MET A 1 26.91 7.87 -15.21
CA MET A 1 25.55 7.52 -15.65
C MET A 1 24.62 7.75 -14.49
N SER A 2 23.77 8.79 -14.55
CA SER A 2 22.80 9.06 -13.49
C SER A 2 21.56 8.22 -13.73
N VAL A 3 21.35 7.21 -12.90
CA VAL A 3 20.09 6.46 -12.87
C VAL A 3 19.03 7.41 -12.33
N LEU A 4 18.01 7.73 -13.12
CA LEU A 4 16.81 8.39 -12.62
C LEU A 4 16.14 7.41 -11.65
N VAL A 5 16.33 7.60 -10.35
CA VAL A 5 15.61 6.84 -9.33
C VAL A 5 14.18 7.37 -9.35
N THR A 6 13.29 6.69 -10.06
CA THR A 6 11.86 6.92 -9.94
C THR A 6 11.46 6.49 -8.53
N VAL A 7 11.24 7.46 -7.64
CA VAL A 7 10.66 7.16 -6.32
C VAL A 7 9.27 6.61 -6.57
N PRO A 8 8.97 5.37 -6.13
CA PRO A 8 7.68 4.78 -6.40
C PRO A 8 6.60 5.54 -5.61
N THR A 9 5.56 6.00 -6.31
CA THR A 9 4.47 6.79 -5.71
C THR A 9 3.57 5.90 -4.85
N ILE A 10 3.23 6.37 -3.65
CA ILE A 10 2.26 5.73 -2.76
C ILE A 10 0.86 6.17 -3.16
N ASP A 11 -0.05 5.20 -3.28
CA ASP A 11 -1.47 5.47 -3.55
C ASP A 11 -2.18 5.79 -2.22
N THR A 12 -2.84 6.94 -2.18
CA THR A 12 -3.71 7.33 -1.05
C THR A 12 -5.16 7.10 -1.47
N VAL A 13 -5.84 6.15 -0.82
CA VAL A 13 -7.23 5.79 -1.13
C VAL A 13 -8.21 6.42 -0.15
N THR A 14 -9.45 6.64 -0.57
CA THR A 14 -10.51 7.04 0.37
C THR A 14 -10.82 5.92 1.36
N ARG A 15 -11.29 6.28 2.55
CA ARG A 15 -11.73 5.29 3.56
C ARG A 15 -12.78 4.32 3.01
N HIS A 16 -13.77 4.82 2.27
CA HIS A 16 -14.79 3.97 1.63
C HIS A 16 -14.20 2.96 0.64
N LYS A 17 -13.18 3.35 -0.14
CA LYS A 17 -12.47 2.43 -1.04
C LYS A 17 -11.68 1.39 -0.24
N TYR A 18 -11.02 1.80 0.84
CA TYR A 18 -10.30 0.90 1.72
C TYR A 18 -11.23 -0.15 2.35
N GLU A 19 -12.36 0.27 2.92
CA GLU A 19 -13.35 -0.64 3.53
C GLU A 19 -13.90 -1.65 2.52
N ARG A 20 -14.17 -1.22 1.28
CA ARG A 20 -14.57 -2.14 0.21
C ARG A 20 -13.50 -3.18 -0.11
N LEU A 21 -12.23 -2.76 -0.18
CA LEU A 21 -11.12 -3.66 -0.43
C LEU A 21 -10.90 -4.63 0.74
N GLN A 22 -11.05 -4.17 1.99
CA GLN A 22 -11.00 -5.06 3.16
C GLN A 22 -12.10 -6.10 3.12
N TYR A 23 -13.33 -5.70 2.77
CA TYR A 23 -14.47 -6.61 2.67
C TYR A 23 -14.23 -7.74 1.65
N THR A 24 -13.50 -7.46 0.56
CA THR A 24 -13.12 -8.49 -0.43
C THR A 24 -11.82 -9.21 -0.11
N GLY A 25 -11.20 -8.95 1.05
CA GLY A 25 -9.89 -9.51 1.43
C GLY A 25 -8.72 -8.96 0.60
N SER A 26 -8.92 -7.86 -0.12
CA SER A 26 -7.94 -7.25 -1.02
C SER A 26 -7.23 -6.04 -0.40
N ALA A 27 -7.42 -5.78 0.89
CA ALA A 27 -6.65 -4.82 1.67
C ALA A 27 -6.68 -5.20 3.15
N GLY A 28 -5.72 -4.69 3.91
CA GLY A 28 -5.62 -4.97 5.33
C GLY A 28 -4.68 -4.03 6.06
N VAL A 29 -4.50 -4.28 7.35
CA VAL A 29 -3.49 -3.63 8.18
C VAL A 29 -2.18 -4.38 8.03
N VAL A 30 -1.05 -3.68 8.11
CA VAL A 30 0.28 -4.29 8.02
C VAL A 30 0.51 -5.37 9.06
N ALA A 31 -0.11 -5.25 10.24
CA ALA A 31 -0.06 -6.28 11.28
C ALA A 31 -0.65 -7.64 10.83
N SER A 32 -1.42 -7.70 9.75
CA SER A 32 -1.92 -8.94 9.16
C SER A 32 -0.93 -9.58 8.16
N LEU A 33 0.20 -8.94 7.87
CA LEU A 33 1.25 -9.49 7.02
C LEU A 33 2.21 -10.32 7.88
N GLU A 34 2.49 -11.55 7.45
CA GLU A 34 3.40 -12.45 8.17
C GLU A 34 4.88 -12.11 7.93
N ASP A 35 5.20 -11.43 6.82
CA ASP A 35 6.57 -11.10 6.43
C ASP A 35 6.98 -9.67 6.85
N ALA A 36 7.69 -9.56 7.97
CA ALA A 36 8.23 -8.29 8.44
C ALA A 36 9.28 -7.68 7.48
N ARG A 37 10.00 -8.49 6.70
CA ARG A 37 11.02 -7.98 5.76
C ARG A 37 10.38 -7.24 4.59
N LEU A 38 9.16 -7.63 4.20
CA LEU A 38 8.37 -6.92 3.20
C LEU A 38 8.04 -5.50 3.68
N VAL A 39 7.65 -5.37 4.96
CA VAL A 39 7.33 -4.08 5.58
C VAL A 39 8.56 -3.17 5.64
N ASP A 40 9.69 -3.70 6.07
CA ASP A 40 10.95 -2.94 6.13
C ASP A 40 11.40 -2.47 4.75
N ARG A 41 11.25 -3.33 3.72
CA ARG A 41 11.50 -2.95 2.33
C ARG A 41 10.57 -1.82 1.90
N TRP A 42 9.28 -1.93 2.15
CA TRP A 42 8.34 -0.88 1.77
C TRP A 42 8.64 0.44 2.46
N ARG A 43 9.09 0.44 3.72
CA ARG A 43 9.52 1.66 4.40
C ARG A 43 10.73 2.33 3.73
N ALA A 44 11.66 1.54 3.20
CA ALA A 44 12.81 2.06 2.47
C ALA A 44 12.44 2.56 1.07
N ASP A 45 11.58 1.82 0.36
CA ASP A 45 11.23 2.09 -1.04
C ASP A 45 10.14 3.17 -1.16
N TYR A 46 9.25 3.29 -0.17
CA TYR A 46 8.07 4.15 -0.17
C TYR A 46 8.08 5.10 1.05
N PRO A 47 8.93 6.13 1.08
CA PRO A 47 9.09 7.00 2.25
C PRO A 47 7.84 7.83 2.60
N GLY A 48 6.88 7.94 1.68
CA GLY A 48 5.58 8.58 1.92
C GLY A 48 4.50 7.65 2.47
N TRP A 49 4.82 6.39 2.74
CA TRP A 49 3.88 5.41 3.29
C TRP A 49 3.81 5.52 4.81
N ASP A 50 2.60 5.54 5.36
CA ASP A 50 2.37 5.68 6.81
C ASP A 50 2.73 4.39 7.59
N GLY A 51 2.97 3.28 6.87
CA GLY A 51 3.35 2.00 7.48
C GLY A 51 2.18 1.20 8.07
N GLU A 52 0.94 1.59 7.76
CA GLU A 52 -0.25 1.03 8.40
C GLU A 52 -1.05 0.08 7.52
N HIS A 53 -1.15 0.36 6.22
CA HIS A 53 -2.13 -0.29 5.34
C HIS A 53 -1.49 -0.88 4.07
N TRP A 54 -2.05 -1.99 3.61
CA TRP A 54 -1.68 -2.64 2.36
C TRP A 54 -2.92 -2.90 1.50
N ALA A 55 -2.71 -3.01 0.20
CA ALA A 55 -3.71 -3.50 -0.75
C ALA A 55 -3.11 -4.58 -1.66
N PHE A 56 -3.96 -5.49 -2.11
CA PHE A 56 -3.67 -6.43 -3.17
C PHE A 56 -4.08 -5.80 -4.50
N ASP A 57 -3.13 -5.66 -5.41
CA ASP A 57 -3.39 -5.31 -6.80
C ASP A 57 -3.40 -6.59 -7.62
N ALA A 58 -4.58 -6.98 -8.07
CA ALA A 58 -4.74 -8.14 -8.94
C ALA A 58 -4.00 -7.96 -10.28
N GLY A 59 -3.82 -6.71 -10.73
CA GLY A 59 -3.13 -6.38 -11.98
C GLY A 59 -3.62 -7.16 -13.21
N THR A 60 -2.87 -7.03 -14.30
CA THR A 60 -2.91 -7.97 -15.44
C THR A 60 -1.76 -8.99 -15.36
N ASP A 61 -0.71 -8.66 -14.62
CA ASP A 61 0.47 -9.50 -14.45
C ASP A 61 0.24 -10.47 -13.29
N SER A 62 0.13 -11.76 -13.62
CA SER A 62 0.08 -12.83 -12.64
C SER A 62 1.49 -13.17 -12.12
N PRO A 63 1.66 -13.43 -10.82
CA PRO A 63 0.66 -13.33 -9.75
C PRO A 63 0.46 -11.88 -9.27
N GLY A 64 -0.77 -11.50 -8.94
CA GLY A 64 -1.10 -10.18 -8.37
C GLY A 64 -0.21 -9.84 -7.16
N ARG A 65 0.04 -8.54 -6.94
CA ARG A 65 1.07 -8.07 -6.00
C ARG A 65 0.46 -7.32 -4.82
N LEU A 66 1.04 -7.53 -3.65
CA LEU A 66 0.81 -6.67 -2.50
C LEU A 66 1.53 -5.33 -2.72
N ARG A 67 0.90 -4.25 -2.28
CA ARG A 67 1.47 -2.90 -2.35
C ARG A 67 1.12 -2.07 -1.11
N PRO A 68 2.00 -1.15 -0.69
CA PRO A 68 1.69 -0.21 0.38
C PRO A 68 0.67 0.82 -0.11
N ILE A 69 -0.28 1.18 0.76
CA ILE A 69 -1.24 2.26 0.52
C ILE A 69 -1.39 3.13 1.77
N ASN A 70 -1.76 4.40 1.57
CA ASN A 70 -2.27 5.25 2.64
C ASN A 70 -3.80 5.35 2.55
N VAL A 71 -4.45 5.62 3.67
CA VAL A 71 -5.89 5.88 3.71
C VAL A 71 -6.09 7.35 4.02
N ALA A 72 -6.78 8.06 3.14
CA ALA A 72 -7.07 9.48 3.32
C ALA A 72 -7.77 9.70 4.67
N VAL A 73 -7.18 10.57 5.47
CA VAL A 73 -7.81 11.06 6.70
C VAL A 73 -9.08 11.80 6.29
N ARG A 74 -10.19 11.56 7.00
CA ARG A 74 -11.41 12.33 6.77
C ARG A 74 -11.11 13.78 7.09
N ASN A 75 -11.07 14.65 6.08
CA ASN A 75 -11.07 16.09 6.31
C ASN A 75 -12.43 16.43 6.91
N ASN A 76 -12.49 16.62 8.23
CA ASN A 76 -13.64 17.23 8.88
C ASN A 76 -13.57 18.73 8.56
N ASN A 77 -14.33 19.18 7.57
CA ASN A 77 -14.67 20.58 7.38
C ASN A 77 -16.06 20.84 7.93
#